data_AF-A0A9W7GXE6-F1
#
_entry.id   AF-A0A9W7GXE6-F1
#
_cell.length_a   1.000
_cell.length_b   1.000
_cell.length_c   1.000
_cell.angle_alpha   90.00
_cell.angle_beta   90.00
_cell.angle_gamma   90.00
#
_symmetry.space_group_name_H-M   'P 1'
#
loop_
_entity.id
_entity.type
_entity.pdbx_description
1 polymer ?
#
loop_
_entity_poly.entity_id
_entity_poly.type
_entity_poly.pdbx_seq_one_letter_code
_entity_poly.pdbx_strand_id
1 'polypeptide(L)'
;MGLSLSPLLLIALACFTGSFLQCNGNPFRHYHHHHVANHNYRDALSKSIIFFEGQRSGKLPSNQRVTWRRDSGLSDGAAIHVDLVGGYYDAGDNVKFGFPMAFTTTMLSWSVIEFGGLMKGELQNAKQAIRWATDYLLKATAHPDTIYVQVGDANKDHSCWERPEDMDTPRSVFKIDKNSPGSDVAGETAAALAAASLVFRRSDPTYSKLLARRAVRVFQFADKYRGPYSNGLKRDVCPFYCSYSGYQDELLWGAAWLHRATKNPTYLNYIQVNGQILGAAEFDNTFGWDNKHVGARIFLSKAFLVQGLKSLHDYKGHADNFICSIIPGAPFSSSQYTPGGLLFKMSDSNMQYVTSTSFLLLTYAKYLTSAHQVVNCGGTRVTPKRLRTIAKKQVDYLLGDNPLKMSYMVGYGPRYPQRIHHRGSSLPSVANHPAKIQCSAGFSFMKSQSPNPNILVGAVIGGPDQRDRFPDQRSDYEQSEPATYINAPLVGALAYLAHSFGQL
;
A
#
# COMPACT_ATOMS: atom_id res chain seq x y z
N MET A 1 -4.44 54.14 -36.14
CA MET A 1 -4.61 53.89 -37.59
C MET A 1 -3.34 54.35 -38.30
N GLY A 2 -2.74 53.48 -39.12
CA GLY A 2 -1.56 53.78 -39.95
C GLY A 2 -0.25 53.24 -39.38
N LEU A 3 0.07 51.95 -39.58
CA LEU A 3 1.01 51.41 -40.61
C LEU A 3 2.49 51.60 -40.20
N SER A 4 3.46 50.69 -40.38
CA SER A 4 3.57 49.29 -40.77
C SER A 4 5.08 49.09 -41.07
N LEU A 5 5.75 48.26 -40.26
CA LEU A 5 6.91 47.39 -40.51
C LEU A 5 7.92 47.65 -41.66
N SER A 6 9.20 47.66 -41.25
CA SER A 6 10.45 47.54 -42.02
C SER A 6 10.56 46.25 -42.86
N PRO A 7 11.44 46.27 -43.87
CA PRO A 7 12.55 45.30 -43.89
C PRO A 7 13.84 45.84 -44.53
N LEU A 8 14.98 45.18 -44.28
CA LEU A 8 16.16 44.96 -45.17
C LEU A 8 17.38 44.59 -44.29
N LEU A 9 17.98 43.40 -44.38
CA LEU A 9 18.85 42.82 -45.43
C LEU A 9 20.35 43.16 -45.27
N LEU A 10 21.15 42.09 -45.37
CA LEU A 10 22.29 41.91 -46.28
C LEU A 10 23.76 42.08 -45.78
N ILE A 11 24.58 41.16 -46.36
CA ILE A 11 26.03 41.17 -46.70
C ILE A 11 26.97 40.63 -45.59
N ALA A 12 27.51 39.40 -45.59
CA ALA A 12 28.29 38.61 -46.57
C ALA A 12 29.75 39.07 -46.78
N LEU A 13 30.76 38.25 -46.44
CA LEU A 13 31.77 37.68 -47.37
C LEU A 13 33.01 37.10 -46.65
N ALA A 14 33.68 36.17 -47.37
CA ALA A 14 35.12 35.85 -47.38
C ALA A 14 35.65 34.68 -46.52
N CYS A 15 35.39 33.46 -47.02
CA CYS A 15 36.36 32.48 -47.55
C CYS A 15 37.86 32.44 -47.13
N PHE A 16 38.26 31.21 -46.77
CA PHE A 16 39.41 30.40 -47.24
C PHE A 16 40.69 30.18 -46.38
N THR A 17 41.02 28.88 -46.27
CA THR A 17 42.32 28.18 -46.01
C THR A 17 42.76 27.81 -44.57
N GLY A 18 42.68 26.51 -44.26
CA GLY A 18 43.84 25.60 -44.20
C GLY A 18 44.76 25.55 -42.95
N SER A 19 44.70 24.41 -42.25
CA SER A 19 45.81 23.66 -41.60
C SER A 19 46.12 23.81 -40.09
N PHE A 20 45.92 22.69 -39.39
CA PHE A 20 46.56 22.11 -38.18
C PHE A 20 47.37 22.99 -37.20
N LEU A 21 46.97 23.05 -35.91
CA LEU A 21 47.56 22.32 -34.76
C LEU A 21 46.96 22.81 -33.41
N GLN A 22 47.06 21.95 -32.39
CA GLN A 22 46.46 22.03 -31.05
C GLN A 22 46.66 23.35 -30.29
N CYS A 23 45.63 23.75 -29.53
CA CYS A 23 45.79 24.36 -28.21
C CYS A 23 44.71 23.87 -27.25
N ASN A 24 45.16 23.25 -26.16
CA ASN A 24 44.38 22.93 -24.97
C ASN A 24 43.80 24.20 -24.34
N GLY A 25 42.50 24.20 -24.08
CA GLY A 25 41.83 25.20 -23.25
C GLY A 25 40.62 24.56 -22.59
N ASN A 26 40.84 23.99 -21.41
CA ASN A 26 39.81 23.36 -20.58
C ASN A 26 39.05 24.46 -19.81
N PRO A 27 37.74 24.70 -20.04
CA PRO A 27 36.97 25.48 -19.09
C PRO A 27 36.43 24.51 -18.04
N PHE A 28 36.94 24.66 -16.81
CA PHE A 28 36.42 24.03 -15.60
C PHE A 28 34.89 24.15 -15.56
N ARG A 29 34.18 23.06 -15.90
CA ARG A 29 32.80 22.88 -15.48
C ARG A 29 32.83 22.59 -14.00
N HIS A 30 32.42 23.57 -13.20
CA HIS A 30 31.97 23.32 -11.84
C HIS A 30 30.83 22.29 -11.89
N TYR A 31 31.17 21.03 -11.63
CA TYR A 31 30.19 20.05 -11.21
C TYR A 31 29.66 20.52 -9.85
N HIS A 32 28.51 21.19 -9.86
CA HIS A 32 27.68 21.24 -8.68
C HIS A 32 27.30 19.79 -8.35
N HIS A 33 28.02 19.20 -7.40
CA HIS A 33 27.52 18.09 -6.64
C HIS A 33 26.22 18.57 -5.99
N HIS A 34 25.08 18.28 -6.61
CA HIS A 34 23.82 18.25 -5.90
C HIS A 34 24.03 17.26 -4.75
N HIS A 35 24.21 17.77 -3.53
CA HIS A 35 24.00 16.99 -2.33
C HIS A 35 22.56 16.47 -2.41
N VAL A 36 22.40 15.23 -2.87
CA VAL A 36 21.16 14.48 -2.69
C VAL A 36 20.95 14.45 -1.19
N ALA A 37 19.95 15.18 -0.70
CA ALA A 37 19.58 15.13 0.69
C ALA A 37 19.22 13.67 1.00
N ASN A 38 20.08 12.97 1.72
CA ASN A 38 19.78 11.59 2.09
C ASN A 38 18.64 11.61 3.10
N HIS A 39 17.45 11.18 2.68
CA HIS A 39 16.30 11.01 3.55
C HIS A 39 16.64 10.09 4.74
N ASN A 40 16.14 10.45 5.93
CA ASN A 40 16.25 9.60 7.11
C ASN A 40 15.17 8.50 7.07
N TYR A 41 15.45 7.42 6.35
CA TYR A 41 14.50 6.31 6.22
C TYR A 41 14.20 5.60 7.55
N ARG A 42 15.06 5.73 8.57
CA ARG A 42 14.80 5.14 9.90
C ARG A 42 13.69 5.89 10.63
N ASP A 43 13.73 7.22 10.54
CA ASP A 43 12.67 8.07 11.04
C ASP A 43 11.36 7.82 10.27
N ALA A 44 11.41 7.81 8.93
CA ALA A 44 10.26 7.47 8.10
C ALA A 44 9.68 6.08 8.42
N LEU A 45 10.52 5.07 8.66
CA LEU A 45 10.07 3.71 9.04
C LEU A 45 9.32 3.71 10.38
N SER A 46 9.86 4.40 11.38
CA SER A 46 9.25 4.48 12.70
C SER A 46 7.89 5.17 12.63
N LYS A 47 7.79 6.23 11.81
CA LYS A 47 6.56 6.96 11.55
C LYS A 47 5.55 6.14 10.74
N SER A 48 5.96 5.45 9.68
CA SER A 48 5.02 4.64 8.88
C SER A 48 4.36 3.53 9.69
N ILE A 49 5.02 3.04 10.75
CA ILE A 49 4.47 2.06 11.70
C ILE A 49 3.57 2.71 12.76
N ILE A 50 3.93 3.89 13.30
CA ILE A 50 3.09 4.57 14.32
C ILE A 50 1.72 4.98 13.77
N PHE A 51 1.63 5.27 12.47
CA PHE A 51 0.38 5.57 11.78
C PHE A 51 -0.75 4.56 12.09
N PHE A 52 -0.44 3.26 12.12
CA PHE A 52 -1.43 2.23 12.40
C PHE A 52 -2.09 2.37 13.79
N GLU A 53 -1.39 2.93 14.78
CA GLU A 53 -2.00 3.21 16.08
C GLU A 53 -3.08 4.30 16.00
N GLY A 54 -2.92 5.25 15.09
CA GLY A 54 -3.91 6.27 14.77
C GLY A 54 -5.17 5.72 14.11
N GLN A 55 -5.10 4.55 13.49
CA GLN A 55 -6.21 3.87 12.82
C GLN A 55 -6.95 2.86 13.70
N ARG A 56 -6.47 2.53 14.91
CA ARG A 56 -7.06 1.44 15.72
C ARG A 56 -8.51 1.73 16.09
N SER A 57 -9.40 0.76 15.93
CA SER A 57 -10.76 0.75 16.50
C SER A 57 -10.79 -0.19 17.71
N GLY A 58 -11.71 0.01 18.65
CA GLY A 58 -11.87 -0.82 19.85
C GLY A 58 -11.23 -0.22 21.10
N LYS A 59 -11.01 -1.08 22.10
CA LYS A 59 -10.34 -0.72 23.35
C LYS A 59 -8.84 -0.62 23.15
N LEU A 60 -8.28 0.58 23.26
CA LEU A 60 -6.88 0.84 23.00
C LEU A 60 -5.99 0.29 24.11
N PRO A 61 -4.78 -0.19 23.79
CA PRO A 61 -3.85 -0.68 24.79
C PRO A 61 -3.25 0.50 25.57
N SER A 62 -2.98 0.30 26.86
CA SER A 62 -2.46 1.34 27.75
C SER A 62 -1.09 1.89 27.34
N ASN A 63 -0.32 1.10 26.58
CA ASN A 63 0.99 1.47 26.05
C ASN A 63 0.94 2.09 24.63
N GLN A 64 -0.24 2.48 24.14
CA GLN A 64 -0.37 3.17 22.86
C GLN A 64 0.39 4.51 22.86
N ARG A 65 1.13 4.77 21.78
CA ARG A 65 1.97 5.96 21.59
C ARG A 65 1.19 7.14 21.01
N VAL A 66 0.17 6.88 20.19
CA VAL A 66 -0.74 7.94 19.70
C VAL A 66 -1.69 8.36 20.82
N THR A 67 -1.41 9.51 21.43
CA THR A 67 -2.06 9.98 22.67
C THR A 67 -3.37 10.74 22.48
N TRP A 68 -3.72 11.14 21.26
CA TRP A 68 -4.96 11.87 20.97
C TRP A 68 -6.15 10.96 20.65
N ARG A 69 -5.93 9.65 20.47
CA ARG A 69 -6.96 8.62 20.30
C ARG A 69 -7.46 8.08 21.64
N ARG A 70 -8.73 7.67 21.71
CA ARG A 70 -9.32 6.92 22.84
C ARG A 70 -10.13 5.72 22.32
N ASP A 71 -10.66 4.95 23.27
CA ASP A 71 -11.52 3.81 23.00
C ASP A 71 -12.71 4.20 22.11
N SER A 72 -13.00 3.39 21.09
CA SER A 72 -14.09 3.62 20.15
C SER A 72 -14.66 2.29 19.65
N GLY A 73 -15.90 2.26 19.15
CA GLY A 73 -16.46 1.06 18.49
C GLY A 73 -16.62 -0.13 19.44
N LEU A 74 -16.89 0.15 20.72
CA LEU A 74 -16.95 -0.85 21.78
C LEU A 74 -18.19 -1.77 21.70
N SER A 75 -19.15 -1.43 20.86
CA SER A 75 -20.37 -2.21 20.62
C SER A 75 -20.36 -2.93 19.25
N ASP A 76 -19.24 -2.92 18.53
CA ASP A 76 -19.12 -3.55 17.21
C ASP A 76 -19.48 -5.04 17.29
N GLY A 77 -20.53 -5.45 16.57
CA GLY A 77 -21.03 -6.83 16.56
C GLY A 77 -22.13 -7.15 17.58
N ALA A 78 -22.31 -6.32 18.62
CA ALA A 78 -23.20 -6.64 19.73
C ALA A 78 -24.67 -6.84 19.31
N ALA A 79 -25.14 -6.06 18.33
CA ALA A 79 -26.52 -6.13 17.81
C ALA A 79 -26.87 -7.47 17.15
N ILE A 80 -25.87 -8.26 16.75
CA ILE A 80 -26.04 -9.59 16.18
C ILE A 80 -25.35 -10.68 17.01
N HIS A 81 -25.09 -10.39 18.30
CA HIS A 81 -24.52 -11.32 19.29
C HIS A 81 -23.12 -11.86 18.93
N VAL A 82 -22.26 -11.05 18.33
CA VAL A 82 -20.82 -11.37 18.15
C VAL A 82 -19.92 -10.25 18.68
N ASP A 83 -18.68 -10.58 19.01
CA ASP A 83 -17.64 -9.59 19.31
C ASP A 83 -16.85 -9.28 18.04
N LEU A 84 -17.03 -8.07 17.50
CA LEU A 84 -16.24 -7.54 16.40
C LEU A 84 -15.47 -6.28 16.82
N VAL A 85 -15.27 -6.03 18.12
CA VAL A 85 -14.46 -4.90 18.62
C VAL A 85 -12.99 -5.10 18.24
N GLY A 86 -12.31 -4.04 17.81
CA GLY A 86 -10.92 -4.10 17.35
C GLY A 86 -10.76 -3.76 15.86
N GLY A 87 -9.57 -4.05 15.33
CA GLY A 87 -9.25 -3.84 13.91
C GLY A 87 -8.87 -2.40 13.60
N TYR A 88 -8.78 -2.08 12.31
CA TYR A 88 -8.44 -0.73 11.84
C TYR A 88 -9.63 -0.06 11.18
N TYR A 89 -9.80 1.23 11.44
CA TYR A 89 -10.51 2.09 10.51
C TYR A 89 -9.69 2.22 9.22
N ASP A 90 -10.39 2.21 8.09
CA ASP A 90 -9.79 1.99 6.78
C ASP A 90 -8.93 3.18 6.31
N ALA A 91 -9.51 4.38 6.35
CA ALA A 91 -8.93 5.58 5.79
C ALA A 91 -9.13 6.80 6.71
N GLY A 92 -9.74 7.87 6.21
CA GLY A 92 -10.16 9.04 6.98
C GLY A 92 -11.51 8.87 7.70
N ASP A 93 -12.13 7.70 7.57
CA ASP A 93 -13.47 7.34 8.04
C ASP A 93 -13.47 6.43 9.27
N ASN A 94 -14.65 6.07 9.75
CA ASN A 94 -14.81 5.17 10.91
C ASN A 94 -15.41 3.80 10.52
N VAL A 95 -15.36 3.44 9.23
CA VAL A 95 -15.79 2.13 8.73
C VAL A 95 -14.64 1.14 8.82
N LYS A 96 -14.98 -0.11 9.13
CA LYS A 96 -14.04 -1.23 9.06
C LYS A 96 -14.32 -2.06 7.82
N PHE A 97 -13.66 -1.73 6.72
CA PHE A 97 -13.72 -2.53 5.50
C PHE A 97 -12.75 -3.71 5.59
N GLY A 98 -13.29 -4.93 5.61
CA GLY A 98 -12.51 -6.15 5.81
C GLY A 98 -11.57 -6.47 4.65
N PHE A 99 -11.95 -6.12 3.42
CA PHE A 99 -11.16 -6.42 2.23
C PHE A 99 -9.82 -5.65 2.17
N PRO A 100 -9.81 -4.31 2.20
CA PRO A 100 -8.56 -3.53 2.28
C PRO A 100 -7.80 -3.75 3.61
N MET A 101 -8.49 -4.05 4.72
CA MET A 101 -7.82 -4.39 5.99
C MET A 101 -7.07 -5.73 5.90
N ALA A 102 -7.64 -6.74 5.24
CA ALA A 102 -6.96 -8.00 4.99
C ALA A 102 -5.72 -7.77 4.11
N PHE A 103 -5.85 -7.00 3.03
CA PHE A 103 -4.72 -6.64 2.17
C PHE A 103 -3.60 -5.89 2.92
N THR A 104 -3.97 -4.91 3.74
CA THR A 104 -3.07 -4.20 4.66
C THR A 104 -2.28 -5.19 5.52
N THR A 105 -2.98 -6.18 6.08
CA THR A 105 -2.40 -7.17 6.99
C THR A 105 -1.44 -8.11 6.26
N THR A 106 -1.79 -8.53 5.04
CA THR A 106 -0.90 -9.32 4.18
C THR A 106 0.35 -8.54 3.82
N MET A 107 0.23 -7.27 3.42
CA MET A 107 1.37 -6.44 3.04
C MET A 107 2.29 -6.08 4.21
N LEU A 108 1.75 -5.79 5.39
CA LEU A 108 2.56 -5.63 6.61
C LEU A 108 3.30 -6.93 6.96
N SER A 109 2.60 -8.06 6.89
CA SER A 109 3.20 -9.37 7.15
C SER A 109 4.29 -9.69 6.14
N TRP A 110 4.06 -9.43 4.85
CA TRP A 110 5.04 -9.64 3.80
C TRP A 110 6.27 -8.73 3.99
N SER A 111 6.05 -7.47 4.38
CA SER A 111 7.11 -6.52 4.75
C SER A 111 8.01 -7.05 5.86
N VAL A 112 7.42 -7.59 6.93
CA VAL A 112 8.18 -8.20 8.04
C VAL A 112 8.87 -9.48 7.61
N ILE A 113 8.24 -10.30 6.76
CA ILE A 113 8.83 -11.56 6.28
C ILE A 113 10.06 -11.30 5.40
N GLU A 114 10.00 -10.33 4.49
CA GLU A 114 11.11 -10.08 3.56
C GLU A 114 12.19 -9.17 4.16
N PHE A 115 11.82 -8.18 4.97
CA PHE A 115 12.74 -7.14 5.45
C PHE A 115 12.75 -6.94 6.98
N GLY A 116 12.04 -7.77 7.76
CA GLY A 116 11.95 -7.63 9.22
C GLY A 116 13.29 -7.72 9.95
N GLY A 117 14.27 -8.45 9.41
CA GLY A 117 15.64 -8.49 9.94
C GLY A 117 16.37 -7.13 9.88
N LEU A 118 15.89 -6.21 9.04
CA LEU A 118 16.42 -4.86 8.89
C LEU A 118 15.71 -3.84 9.80
N MET A 119 14.52 -4.15 10.32
CA MET A 119 13.69 -3.19 11.09
C MET A 119 14.26 -2.81 12.47
N LYS A 120 15.27 -3.53 12.98
CA LYS A 120 15.88 -3.29 14.30
C LYS A 120 14.80 -3.15 15.40
N GLY A 121 14.79 -2.02 16.13
CA GLY A 121 13.83 -1.76 17.21
C GLY A 121 12.36 -1.73 16.76
N GLU A 122 12.11 -1.38 15.50
CA GLU A 122 10.75 -1.26 14.96
C GLU A 122 10.09 -2.60 14.64
N LEU A 123 10.84 -3.72 14.66
CA LEU A 123 10.27 -5.04 14.36
C LEU A 123 9.13 -5.40 15.33
N GLN A 124 9.24 -5.04 16.60
CA GLN A 124 8.19 -5.34 17.57
C GLN A 124 6.96 -4.45 17.39
N ASN A 125 7.14 -3.19 16.98
CA ASN A 125 6.03 -2.30 16.66
C ASN A 125 5.29 -2.76 15.40
N ALA A 126 6.02 -3.19 14.36
CA ALA A 126 5.43 -3.77 13.16
C ALA A 126 4.67 -5.07 13.47
N LYS A 127 5.22 -5.94 14.32
CA LYS A 127 4.51 -7.15 14.81
C LYS A 127 3.25 -6.81 15.59
N GLN A 128 3.27 -5.80 16.45
CA GLN A 128 2.08 -5.35 17.17
C GLN A 128 1.01 -4.80 16.21
N ALA A 129 1.40 -4.07 15.16
CA ALA A 129 0.48 -3.61 14.14
C ALA A 129 -0.18 -4.78 13.38
N ILE A 130 0.59 -5.82 13.03
CA ILE A 130 0.04 -7.04 12.41
C ILE A 130 -0.91 -7.75 13.38
N ARG A 131 -0.51 -7.92 14.65
CA ARG A 131 -1.31 -8.63 15.66
C ARG A 131 -2.66 -7.99 15.88
N TRP A 132 -2.70 -6.65 15.92
CA TRP A 132 -3.94 -5.89 16.07
C TRP A 132 -4.97 -6.19 14.98
N ALA A 133 -4.53 -6.24 13.72
CA ALA A 133 -5.40 -6.63 12.62
C ALA A 133 -5.79 -8.10 12.70
N THR A 134 -4.84 -9.00 12.95
CA THR A 134 -5.14 -10.44 12.95
C THR A 134 -6.03 -10.87 14.12
N ASP A 135 -5.97 -10.20 15.26
CA ASP A 135 -6.92 -10.42 16.37
C ASP A 135 -8.35 -10.09 15.92
N TYR A 136 -8.55 -9.02 15.16
CA TYR A 136 -9.84 -8.71 14.56
C TYR A 136 -10.25 -9.72 13.47
N LEU A 137 -9.34 -10.08 12.55
CA LEU A 137 -9.63 -11.05 11.49
C LEU A 137 -9.98 -12.44 12.06
N LEU A 138 -9.41 -12.82 13.19
CA LEU A 138 -9.78 -14.04 13.93
C LEU A 138 -11.19 -13.96 14.52
N LYS A 139 -11.65 -12.79 14.97
CA LYS A 139 -13.04 -12.58 15.39
C LYS A 139 -13.99 -12.63 14.19
N ALA A 140 -13.66 -11.91 13.13
CA ALA A 140 -14.43 -11.81 11.90
C ALA A 140 -14.65 -13.16 11.18
N THR A 141 -13.78 -14.14 11.42
CA THR A 141 -13.85 -15.48 10.82
C THR A 141 -14.16 -16.59 11.83
N ALA A 142 -14.66 -16.22 13.03
CA ALA A 142 -14.82 -17.16 14.14
C ALA A 142 -15.92 -18.21 13.90
N HIS A 143 -16.94 -17.87 13.14
CA HIS A 143 -18.10 -18.72 12.89
C HIS A 143 -17.89 -19.57 11.62
N PRO A 144 -18.23 -20.88 11.64
CA PRO A 144 -18.19 -21.72 10.44
C PRO A 144 -19.07 -21.16 9.32
N ASP A 145 -18.59 -21.25 8.08
CA ASP A 145 -19.31 -20.82 6.86
C ASP A 145 -19.85 -19.38 6.90
N THR A 146 -19.27 -18.52 7.73
CA THR A 146 -19.63 -17.11 7.85
C THR A 146 -18.38 -16.28 8.08
N ILE A 147 -18.22 -15.22 7.29
CA ILE A 147 -17.12 -14.25 7.44
C ILE A 147 -17.74 -12.86 7.52
N TYR A 148 -17.44 -12.13 8.59
CA TYR A 148 -17.83 -10.74 8.75
C TYR A 148 -16.84 -9.85 7.98
N VAL A 149 -17.34 -9.10 7.02
CA VAL A 149 -16.51 -8.38 6.04
C VAL A 149 -16.58 -6.87 6.20
N GLN A 150 -17.56 -6.35 6.95
CA GLN A 150 -17.66 -4.92 7.22
C GLN A 150 -18.39 -4.63 8.53
N VAL A 151 -17.93 -3.61 9.25
CA VAL A 151 -18.64 -3.02 10.40
C VAL A 151 -18.74 -1.51 10.19
N GLY A 152 -19.96 -1.00 10.15
CA GLY A 152 -20.27 0.39 9.76
C GLY A 152 -21.08 0.45 8.46
N ASP A 153 -22.19 1.18 8.48
CA ASP A 153 -22.85 1.62 7.24
C ASP A 153 -22.03 2.78 6.66
N ALA A 154 -21.37 2.54 5.53
CA ALA A 154 -20.45 3.50 4.93
C ALA A 154 -21.14 4.79 4.49
N ASN A 155 -22.37 4.71 3.95
CA ASN A 155 -23.10 5.90 3.54
C ASN A 155 -23.49 6.76 4.75
N LYS A 156 -23.88 6.13 5.87
CA LYS A 156 -24.19 6.85 7.11
C LYS A 156 -22.94 7.42 7.76
N ASP A 157 -21.85 6.67 7.82
CA ASP A 157 -20.57 7.15 8.34
C ASP A 157 -20.03 8.35 7.53
N HIS A 158 -20.21 8.31 6.21
CA HIS A 158 -19.76 9.38 5.30
C HIS A 158 -20.72 10.58 5.24
N SER A 159 -21.96 10.40 5.72
CA SER A 159 -22.89 11.53 5.94
C SER A 159 -22.58 12.35 7.20
N CYS A 160 -21.59 11.92 7.99
CA CYS A 160 -21.17 12.54 9.24
C CYS A 160 -19.66 12.82 9.28
N TRP A 161 -19.25 13.83 10.05
CA TRP A 161 -17.84 14.14 10.27
C TRP A 161 -17.49 14.04 11.76
N GLU A 162 -17.45 12.82 12.30
CA GLU A 162 -17.28 12.58 13.74
C GLU A 162 -15.93 11.97 14.04
N ARG A 163 -15.33 12.34 15.17
CA ARG A 163 -14.16 11.60 15.70
C ARG A 163 -14.60 10.16 16.06
N PRO A 164 -13.72 9.16 15.94
CA PRO A 164 -14.07 7.77 16.24
C PRO A 164 -14.74 7.57 17.61
N GLU A 165 -14.32 8.35 18.61
CA GLU A 165 -14.78 8.28 20.01
C GLU A 165 -16.22 8.80 20.22
N ASP A 166 -16.71 9.66 19.32
CA ASP A 166 -18.04 10.27 19.42
C ASP A 166 -19.08 9.60 18.52
N MET A 167 -18.65 8.67 17.65
CA MET A 167 -19.46 8.15 16.56
C MET A 167 -20.78 7.55 17.07
N ASP A 168 -21.88 7.95 16.44
CA ASP A 168 -23.22 7.41 16.72
C ASP A 168 -23.96 6.93 15.46
N THR A 169 -23.28 6.95 14.32
CA THR A 169 -23.79 6.39 13.07
C THR A 169 -24.03 4.88 13.19
N PRO A 170 -25.00 4.31 12.44
CA PRO A 170 -25.26 2.87 12.46
C PRO A 170 -24.02 2.03 12.16
N ARG A 171 -23.64 1.19 13.13
CA ARG A 171 -22.50 0.26 13.02
C ARG A 171 -22.95 -1.14 12.59
N SER A 172 -23.74 -1.17 11.51
CA SER A 172 -24.27 -2.40 10.90
C SER A 172 -23.15 -3.38 10.55
N VAL A 173 -23.42 -4.67 10.70
CA VAL A 173 -22.45 -5.73 10.39
C VAL A 173 -22.86 -6.44 9.11
N PHE A 174 -21.95 -6.50 8.15
CA PHE A 174 -22.13 -7.21 6.89
C PHE A 174 -21.25 -8.44 6.85
N LYS A 175 -21.77 -9.50 6.24
CA LYS A 175 -21.15 -10.82 6.20
C LYS A 175 -21.33 -11.48 4.84
N ILE A 176 -20.44 -12.41 4.54
CA ILE A 176 -20.58 -13.39 3.48
C ILE A 176 -20.79 -14.78 4.07
N ASP A 177 -21.53 -15.60 3.35
CA ASP A 177 -21.82 -16.99 3.70
C ASP A 177 -22.02 -17.84 2.43
N LYS A 178 -22.44 -19.09 2.59
CA LYS A 178 -22.65 -20.00 1.45
C LYS A 178 -23.71 -19.52 0.43
N ASN A 179 -24.66 -18.68 0.86
CA ASN A 179 -25.75 -18.18 0.00
C ASN A 179 -25.37 -16.84 -0.64
N SER A 180 -24.50 -16.07 0.02
CA SER A 180 -23.93 -14.82 -0.47
C SER A 180 -22.40 -14.88 -0.37
N PRO A 181 -21.73 -15.59 -1.30
CA PRO A 181 -20.29 -15.82 -1.21
C PRO A 181 -19.46 -14.56 -1.46
N GLY A 182 -18.19 -14.62 -1.07
CA GLY A 182 -17.20 -13.57 -1.26
C GLY A 182 -15.77 -14.12 -1.24
N SER A 183 -15.39 -14.78 -2.33
CA SER A 183 -14.11 -15.47 -2.49
C SER A 183 -12.90 -14.54 -2.50
N ASP A 184 -13.08 -13.32 -2.97
CA ASP A 184 -12.10 -12.23 -2.96
C ASP A 184 -11.69 -11.87 -1.53
N VAL A 185 -12.59 -11.28 -0.75
CA VAL A 185 -12.33 -10.88 0.64
C VAL A 185 -12.00 -12.06 1.54
N ALA A 186 -12.59 -13.25 1.30
CA ALA A 186 -12.21 -14.46 2.02
C ALA A 186 -10.81 -14.93 1.64
N GLY A 187 -10.45 -14.95 0.37
CA GLY A 187 -9.13 -15.31 -0.13
C GLY A 187 -8.04 -14.38 0.40
N GLU A 188 -8.28 -13.07 0.41
CA GLU A 188 -7.36 -12.09 0.98
C GLU A 188 -7.27 -12.23 2.51
N THR A 189 -8.37 -12.50 3.21
CA THR A 189 -8.35 -12.78 4.65
C THR A 189 -7.54 -14.04 4.97
N ALA A 190 -7.66 -15.09 4.14
CA ALA A 190 -6.84 -16.28 4.28
C ALA A 190 -5.36 -15.98 4.03
N ALA A 191 -5.03 -15.17 3.01
CA ALA A 191 -3.67 -14.70 2.74
C ALA A 191 -3.09 -13.93 3.93
N ALA A 192 -3.85 -13.01 4.51
CA ALA A 192 -3.46 -12.22 5.68
C ALA A 192 -3.10 -13.10 6.88
N LEU A 193 -3.99 -14.03 7.24
CA LEU A 193 -3.78 -14.94 8.36
C LEU A 193 -2.61 -15.92 8.09
N ALA A 194 -2.48 -16.42 6.87
CA ALA A 194 -1.38 -17.30 6.48
C ALA A 194 -0.03 -16.55 6.52
N ALA A 195 0.05 -15.34 5.99
CA ALA A 195 1.24 -14.50 6.03
C ALA A 195 1.62 -14.15 7.49
N ALA A 196 0.67 -13.69 8.30
CA ALA A 196 0.93 -13.38 9.70
C ALA A 196 1.38 -14.61 10.51
N SER A 197 0.89 -15.82 10.19
CA SER A 197 1.35 -17.05 10.84
C SER A 197 2.87 -17.25 10.69
N LEU A 198 3.47 -16.84 9.57
CA LEU A 198 4.91 -16.90 9.34
C LEU A 198 5.65 -15.89 10.23
N VAL A 199 5.12 -14.69 10.41
CA VAL A 199 5.70 -13.62 11.24
C VAL A 199 5.81 -14.06 12.71
N PHE A 200 4.76 -14.69 13.23
CA PHE A 200 4.70 -15.11 14.64
C PHE A 200 5.28 -16.50 14.89
N ARG A 201 5.67 -17.25 13.85
CA ARG A 201 6.11 -18.66 13.95
C ARG A 201 7.12 -18.95 15.05
N ARG A 202 8.08 -18.04 15.27
CA ARG A 202 9.12 -18.19 16.31
C ARG A 202 8.77 -17.50 17.62
N SER A 203 8.19 -16.29 17.55
CA SER A 203 7.94 -15.48 18.75
C SER A 203 6.66 -15.84 19.50
N ASP A 204 5.68 -16.43 18.82
CA ASP A 204 4.43 -16.91 19.40
C ASP A 204 3.89 -18.10 18.58
N PRO A 205 4.44 -19.31 18.80
CA PRO A 205 4.08 -20.50 18.02
C PRO A 205 2.61 -20.92 18.18
N THR A 206 1.99 -20.65 19.33
CA THR A 206 0.57 -20.96 19.59
C THR A 206 -0.33 -20.09 18.74
N TYR A 207 -0.10 -18.78 18.75
CA TYR A 207 -0.83 -17.85 17.90
C TYR A 207 -0.57 -18.11 16.41
N SER A 208 0.67 -18.40 16.03
CA SER A 208 1.02 -18.81 14.66
C SER A 208 0.20 -20.01 14.17
N LYS A 209 0.07 -21.06 14.98
CA LYS A 209 -0.76 -22.24 14.65
C LYS A 209 -2.24 -21.89 14.55
N LEU A 210 -2.75 -21.03 15.43
CA LEU A 210 -4.14 -20.55 15.38
C LEU A 210 -4.42 -19.83 14.06
N LEU A 211 -3.57 -18.88 13.68
CA LEU A 211 -3.67 -18.13 12.43
C LEU A 211 -3.63 -19.06 11.21
N ALA A 212 -2.65 -19.98 11.14
CA ALA A 212 -2.52 -20.90 10.01
C ALA A 212 -3.74 -21.83 9.86
N ARG A 213 -4.26 -22.36 10.98
CA ARG A 213 -5.48 -23.19 10.97
C ARG A 213 -6.70 -22.39 10.51
N ARG A 214 -6.83 -21.14 10.95
CA ARG A 214 -7.94 -20.30 10.49
C ARG A 214 -7.81 -19.95 9.01
N ALA A 215 -6.62 -19.61 8.55
CA ALA A 215 -6.35 -19.33 7.13
C ALA A 215 -6.79 -20.50 6.23
N VAL A 216 -6.47 -21.75 6.60
CA VAL A 216 -6.89 -22.94 5.86
C VAL A 216 -8.42 -23.01 5.74
N ARG A 217 -9.16 -22.82 6.85
CA ARG A 217 -10.63 -22.88 6.85
C ARG A 217 -11.26 -21.77 6.00
N VAL A 218 -10.73 -20.55 6.13
CA VAL A 218 -11.22 -19.38 5.39
C VAL A 218 -10.99 -19.55 3.89
N PHE A 219 -9.83 -20.09 3.48
CA PHE A 219 -9.56 -20.38 2.08
C PHE A 219 -10.46 -21.50 1.54
N GLN A 220 -10.71 -22.55 2.33
CA GLN A 220 -11.64 -23.61 1.93
C GLN A 220 -13.05 -23.05 1.69
N PHE A 221 -13.51 -22.10 2.50
CA PHE A 221 -14.76 -21.39 2.25
C PHE A 221 -14.69 -20.60 0.92
N ALA A 222 -13.64 -19.79 0.73
CA ALA A 222 -13.45 -18.96 -0.45
C ALA A 222 -13.46 -19.77 -1.76
N ASP A 223 -12.78 -20.92 -1.76
CA ASP A 223 -12.64 -21.77 -2.95
C ASP A 223 -13.88 -22.63 -3.22
N LYS A 224 -14.59 -23.05 -2.15
CA LYS A 224 -15.79 -23.88 -2.24
C LYS A 224 -17.02 -23.10 -2.71
N TYR A 225 -17.19 -21.88 -2.21
CA TYR A 225 -18.32 -21.01 -2.53
C TYR A 225 -17.82 -19.82 -3.34
N ARG A 226 -17.73 -20.02 -4.67
CA ARG A 226 -17.08 -19.04 -5.55
C ARG A 226 -17.99 -17.89 -5.95
N GLY A 227 -17.52 -16.66 -5.71
CA GLY A 227 -18.18 -15.44 -6.20
C GLY A 227 -17.58 -14.19 -5.57
N PRO A 228 -17.57 -13.04 -6.27
CA PRO A 228 -17.10 -11.79 -5.68
C PRO A 228 -18.08 -11.28 -4.64
N TYR A 229 -17.59 -10.76 -3.51
CA TYR A 229 -18.45 -10.39 -2.38
C TYR A 229 -19.41 -9.23 -2.71
N SER A 230 -19.00 -8.36 -3.64
CA SER A 230 -19.81 -7.23 -4.08
C SER A 230 -21.04 -7.66 -4.90
N ASN A 231 -21.16 -8.93 -5.32
CA ASN A 231 -22.41 -9.42 -5.92
C ASN A 231 -23.54 -9.43 -4.89
N GLY A 232 -23.26 -9.90 -3.68
CA GLY A 232 -24.22 -9.99 -2.59
C GLY A 232 -24.37 -8.69 -1.80
N LEU A 233 -23.28 -7.93 -1.67
CA LEU A 233 -23.19 -6.77 -0.79
C LEU A 233 -23.05 -5.44 -1.55
N LYS A 234 -23.38 -5.39 -2.85
CA LYS A 234 -23.17 -4.22 -3.71
C LYS A 234 -23.61 -2.90 -3.07
N ARG A 235 -24.78 -2.90 -2.43
CA ARG A 235 -25.38 -1.69 -1.84
C ARG A 235 -24.61 -1.15 -0.63
N ASP A 236 -23.83 -2.00 0.02
CA ASP A 236 -23.18 -1.73 1.29
C ASP A 236 -21.67 -1.49 1.15
N VAL A 237 -21.08 -2.05 0.08
CA VAL A 237 -19.62 -2.04 -0.16
C VAL A 237 -19.22 -1.21 -1.37
N CYS A 238 -20.13 -0.97 -2.33
CA CYS A 238 -19.89 -0.09 -3.47
C CYS A 238 -20.49 1.31 -3.24
N PRO A 239 -19.84 2.39 -3.71
CA PRO A 239 -18.66 2.42 -4.60
C PRO A 239 -17.32 2.34 -3.87
N PHE A 240 -17.29 2.06 -2.55
CA PHE A 240 -16.09 2.14 -1.72
C PHE A 240 -15.02 1.09 -2.08
N TYR A 241 -15.36 -0.19 -1.95
CA TYR A 241 -14.45 -1.32 -2.17
C TYR A 241 -15.13 -2.42 -3.00
N CYS A 242 -15.66 -2.09 -4.19
CA CYS A 242 -16.18 -3.14 -5.07
C CYS A 242 -15.09 -4.13 -5.47
N SER A 243 -15.46 -5.40 -5.73
CA SER A 243 -14.55 -6.30 -6.46
C SER A 243 -14.57 -5.93 -7.94
N TYR A 244 -13.46 -5.39 -8.44
CA TYR A 244 -13.31 -5.02 -9.85
C TYR A 244 -12.52 -6.07 -10.62
N SER A 245 -11.45 -6.63 -10.05
CA SER A 245 -10.65 -7.70 -10.65
C SER A 245 -11.29 -9.09 -10.59
N GLY A 246 -12.34 -9.26 -9.76
CA GLY A 246 -12.93 -10.55 -9.47
C GLY A 246 -12.36 -11.17 -8.19
N TYR A 247 -12.23 -12.49 -8.17
CA TYR A 247 -11.72 -13.24 -7.00
C TYR A 247 -10.57 -14.20 -7.35
N GLN A 248 -10.23 -14.29 -8.63
CA GLN A 248 -9.31 -15.27 -9.17
C GLN A 248 -7.91 -15.05 -8.62
N ASP A 249 -7.49 -13.80 -8.55
CA ASP A 249 -6.21 -13.39 -7.99
C ASP A 249 -6.11 -13.69 -6.51
N GLU A 250 -7.16 -13.50 -5.70
CA GLU A 250 -7.13 -13.83 -4.27
C GLU A 250 -7.10 -15.33 -4.02
N LEU A 251 -7.72 -16.15 -4.87
CA LEU A 251 -7.58 -17.60 -4.78
C LEU A 251 -6.14 -18.04 -5.09
N LEU A 252 -5.51 -17.47 -6.12
CA LEU A 252 -4.11 -17.75 -6.44
C LEU A 252 -3.18 -17.25 -5.32
N TRP A 253 -3.40 -16.03 -4.85
CA TRP A 253 -2.64 -15.37 -3.80
C TRP A 253 -2.77 -16.06 -2.45
N GLY A 254 -4.00 -16.40 -2.04
CA GLY A 254 -4.29 -17.15 -0.83
C GLY A 254 -3.65 -18.53 -0.84
N ALA A 255 -3.75 -19.26 -1.97
CA ALA A 255 -3.08 -20.55 -2.14
C ALA A 255 -1.56 -20.42 -2.03
N ALA A 256 -0.97 -19.38 -2.63
CA ALA A 256 0.46 -19.11 -2.54
C ALA A 256 0.92 -18.90 -1.08
N TRP A 257 0.20 -18.07 -0.32
CA TRP A 257 0.51 -17.84 1.09
C TRP A 257 0.32 -19.08 1.95
N LEU A 258 -0.75 -19.84 1.71
CA LEU A 258 -1.00 -21.09 2.42
C LEU A 258 0.05 -22.15 2.12
N HIS A 259 0.51 -22.26 0.87
CA HIS A 259 1.63 -23.12 0.53
C HIS A 259 2.88 -22.73 1.33
N ARG A 260 3.25 -21.44 1.36
CA ARG A 260 4.41 -20.97 2.13
C ARG A 260 4.25 -21.16 3.64
N ALA A 261 3.06 -20.93 4.17
CA ALA A 261 2.77 -21.02 5.60
C ALA A 261 2.75 -22.47 6.08
N THR A 262 2.08 -23.36 5.37
CA THR A 262 1.80 -24.74 5.83
C THR A 262 2.79 -25.77 5.30
N LYS A 263 3.46 -25.49 4.17
CA LYS A 263 4.20 -26.47 3.36
C LYS A 263 3.35 -27.66 2.89
N ASN A 264 2.02 -27.55 2.94
CA ASN A 264 1.14 -28.60 2.46
C ASN A 264 1.21 -28.66 0.92
N PRO A 265 1.51 -29.84 0.33
CA PRO A 265 1.61 -30.00 -1.12
C PRO A 265 0.29 -29.75 -1.86
N THR A 266 -0.87 -29.86 -1.20
CA THR A 266 -2.18 -29.58 -1.81
C THR A 266 -2.24 -28.17 -2.39
N TYR A 267 -1.67 -27.17 -1.72
CA TYR A 267 -1.68 -25.79 -2.21
C TYR A 267 -0.71 -25.58 -3.37
N LEU A 268 0.43 -26.28 -3.39
CA LEU A 268 1.31 -26.26 -4.57
C LEU A 268 0.61 -26.87 -5.78
N ASN A 269 -0.04 -28.02 -5.60
CA ASN A 269 -0.83 -28.64 -6.65
C ASN A 269 -1.96 -27.72 -7.12
N TYR A 270 -2.65 -27.05 -6.20
CA TYR A 270 -3.69 -26.07 -6.52
C TYR A 270 -3.15 -24.94 -7.41
N ILE A 271 -1.98 -24.37 -7.08
CA ILE A 271 -1.34 -23.30 -7.86
C ILE A 271 -0.94 -23.80 -9.26
N GLN A 272 -0.41 -25.02 -9.36
CA GLN A 272 0.02 -25.60 -10.63
C GLN A 272 -1.15 -25.91 -11.56
N VAL A 273 -2.24 -26.45 -11.00
CA VAL A 273 -3.44 -26.83 -11.77
C VAL A 273 -4.27 -25.61 -12.14
N ASN A 274 -4.48 -24.68 -11.21
CA ASN A 274 -5.42 -23.58 -11.39
C ASN A 274 -4.76 -22.26 -11.81
N GLY A 275 -3.43 -22.13 -11.72
CA GLY A 275 -2.75 -20.83 -11.91
C GLY A 275 -3.12 -20.11 -13.20
N GLN A 276 -3.14 -20.81 -14.33
CA GLN A 276 -3.52 -20.22 -15.62
C GLN A 276 -4.99 -19.76 -15.64
N ILE A 277 -5.90 -20.59 -15.11
CA ILE A 277 -7.34 -20.28 -15.02
C ILE A 277 -7.59 -19.10 -14.06
N LEU A 278 -6.77 -18.97 -13.03
CA LEU A 278 -6.80 -17.91 -12.04
C LEU A 278 -5.92 -16.70 -12.44
N GLY A 279 -5.67 -16.49 -13.73
CA GLY A 279 -5.05 -15.25 -14.22
C GLY A 279 -3.55 -15.07 -13.90
N ALA A 280 -2.80 -16.14 -13.63
CA ALA A 280 -1.35 -16.05 -13.39
C ALA A 280 -0.58 -15.28 -14.48
N ALA A 281 -1.07 -15.33 -15.72
CA ALA A 281 -0.51 -14.65 -16.89
C ALA A 281 -1.30 -13.40 -17.35
N GLU A 282 -2.30 -12.95 -16.60
CA GLU A 282 -3.18 -11.81 -16.97
C GLU A 282 -2.41 -10.50 -17.25
N PHE A 283 -2.86 -9.70 -18.21
CA PHE A 283 -2.14 -8.50 -18.62
C PHE A 283 -2.29 -7.32 -17.67
N ASP A 284 -3.33 -7.31 -16.83
CA ASP A 284 -3.44 -6.28 -15.81
C ASP A 284 -2.26 -6.40 -14.84
N ASN A 285 -1.56 -5.28 -14.73
CA ASN A 285 -0.34 -5.11 -13.95
C ASN A 285 -0.57 -4.13 -12.79
N THR A 286 -1.83 -3.92 -12.39
CA THR A 286 -2.16 -3.26 -11.12
C THR A 286 -1.86 -4.18 -9.94
N PHE A 287 -1.45 -3.57 -8.82
CA PHE A 287 -1.30 -4.26 -7.55
C PHE A 287 -1.77 -3.35 -6.42
N GLY A 288 -2.81 -3.80 -5.71
CA GLY A 288 -3.44 -3.05 -4.64
C GLY A 288 -4.43 -3.91 -3.87
N TRP A 289 -5.32 -3.27 -3.11
CA TRP A 289 -6.33 -3.96 -2.32
C TRP A 289 -7.31 -4.80 -3.15
N ASP A 290 -7.49 -4.50 -4.44
CA ASP A 290 -8.38 -5.22 -5.37
C ASP A 290 -7.62 -6.29 -6.15
N ASN A 291 -6.60 -5.94 -6.96
CA ASN A 291 -5.86 -6.93 -7.77
C ASN A 291 -4.54 -7.41 -7.13
N LYS A 292 -4.36 -8.74 -6.99
CA LYS A 292 -3.19 -9.40 -6.38
C LYS A 292 -2.31 -10.15 -7.39
N HIS A 293 -2.68 -10.21 -8.67
CA HIS A 293 -1.97 -11.03 -9.66
C HIS A 293 -0.47 -10.73 -9.71
N VAL A 294 -0.09 -9.45 -9.78
CA VAL A 294 1.32 -9.05 -9.80
C VAL A 294 2.05 -9.46 -8.52
N GLY A 295 1.42 -9.26 -7.36
CA GLY A 295 1.96 -9.71 -6.08
C GLY A 295 2.21 -11.22 -6.08
N ALA A 296 1.23 -12.01 -6.55
CA ALA A 296 1.34 -13.46 -6.69
C ALA A 296 2.47 -13.88 -7.63
N ARG A 297 2.62 -13.23 -8.80
CA ARG A 297 3.72 -13.48 -9.76
C ARG A 297 5.09 -13.30 -9.12
N ILE A 298 5.31 -12.14 -8.51
CA ILE A 298 6.58 -11.83 -7.84
C ILE A 298 6.82 -12.79 -6.68
N PHE A 299 5.80 -13.06 -5.87
CA PHE A 299 5.91 -13.95 -4.71
C PHE A 299 6.22 -15.40 -5.09
N LEU A 300 5.52 -15.96 -6.08
CA LEU A 300 5.71 -17.33 -6.56
C LEU A 300 7.01 -17.51 -7.35
N SER A 301 7.48 -16.46 -8.05
CA SER A 301 8.80 -16.49 -8.71
C SER A 301 9.93 -16.80 -7.73
N LYS A 302 9.79 -16.47 -6.44
CA LYS A 302 10.75 -16.82 -5.38
C LYS A 302 10.97 -18.32 -5.29
N ALA A 303 9.90 -19.11 -5.39
CA ALA A 303 9.99 -20.56 -5.28
C ALA A 303 10.86 -21.16 -6.40
N PHE A 304 10.75 -20.63 -7.61
CA PHE A 304 11.63 -20.98 -8.72
C PHE A 304 13.06 -20.45 -8.53
N LEU A 305 13.20 -19.13 -8.34
CA LEU A 305 14.49 -18.43 -8.33
C LEU A 305 15.39 -18.81 -7.16
N VAL A 306 14.80 -18.99 -5.97
CA VAL A 306 15.55 -19.14 -4.71
C VAL A 306 15.41 -20.55 -4.14
N GLN A 307 14.26 -21.20 -4.32
CA GLN A 307 13.99 -22.51 -3.71
C GLN A 307 14.15 -23.68 -4.71
N GLY A 308 14.46 -23.39 -5.98
CA GLY A 308 14.73 -24.40 -7.00
C GLY A 308 13.49 -25.16 -7.50
N LEU A 309 12.28 -24.70 -7.18
CA LEU A 309 11.04 -25.37 -7.56
C LEU A 309 10.71 -25.14 -9.03
N LYS A 310 11.19 -26.05 -9.89
CA LYS A 310 11.13 -25.92 -11.36
C LYS A 310 9.72 -25.83 -11.92
N SER A 311 8.74 -26.44 -11.26
CA SER A 311 7.36 -26.42 -11.73
C SER A 311 6.69 -25.05 -11.69
N LEU A 312 7.28 -24.07 -11.01
CA LEU A 312 6.78 -22.68 -10.96
C LEU A 312 7.61 -21.72 -11.83
N HIS A 313 8.36 -22.24 -12.81
CA HIS A 313 9.22 -21.41 -13.66
C HIS A 313 8.49 -20.29 -14.42
N ASP A 314 7.24 -20.53 -14.86
CA ASP A 314 6.42 -19.56 -15.59
C ASP A 314 6.20 -18.26 -14.80
N TYR A 315 6.11 -18.36 -13.46
CA TYR A 315 5.93 -17.19 -12.60
C TYR A 315 7.12 -16.22 -12.64
N LYS A 316 8.32 -16.68 -13.00
CA LYS A 316 9.43 -15.76 -13.29
C LYS A 316 9.15 -14.98 -14.57
N GLY A 317 8.67 -15.63 -15.64
CA GLY A 317 8.29 -14.94 -16.87
C GLY A 317 7.18 -13.92 -16.64
N HIS A 318 6.15 -14.29 -15.87
CA HIS A 318 5.08 -13.38 -15.51
C HIS A 318 5.56 -12.20 -14.64
N ALA A 319 6.49 -12.44 -13.70
CA ALA A 319 7.12 -11.38 -12.92
C ALA A 319 7.97 -10.45 -13.79
N ASP A 320 8.76 -10.99 -14.72
CA ASP A 320 9.54 -10.22 -15.68
C ASP A 320 8.66 -9.32 -16.55
N ASN A 321 7.50 -9.83 -17.01
CA ASN A 321 6.54 -9.04 -17.79
C ASN A 321 6.02 -7.82 -17.02
N PHE A 322 5.70 -7.99 -15.73
CA PHE A 322 5.36 -6.86 -14.87
C PHE A 322 6.51 -5.87 -14.77
N ILE A 323 7.73 -6.32 -14.52
CA ILE A 323 8.89 -5.41 -14.48
C ILE A 323 8.98 -4.64 -15.79
N CYS A 324 8.92 -5.33 -16.93
CA CYS A 324 9.05 -4.68 -18.24
C CYS A 324 7.95 -3.67 -18.57
N SER A 325 6.76 -3.78 -17.97
CA SER A 325 5.68 -2.80 -18.13
C SER A 325 5.87 -1.52 -17.29
N ILE A 326 6.75 -1.55 -16.29
CA ILE A 326 6.97 -0.42 -15.36
C ILE A 326 8.33 0.27 -15.47
N ILE A 327 9.28 -0.29 -16.23
CA ILE A 327 10.61 0.32 -16.41
C ILE A 327 10.54 1.49 -17.41
N PRO A 328 10.87 2.72 -16.98
CA PRO A 328 10.92 3.86 -17.90
C PRO A 328 11.89 3.61 -19.06
N GLY A 329 11.40 3.87 -20.28
CA GLY A 329 12.16 3.73 -21.53
C GLY A 329 12.30 2.29 -22.04
N ALA A 330 11.68 1.29 -21.41
CA ALA A 330 11.60 -0.06 -21.98
C ALA A 330 10.57 -0.11 -23.12
N PRO A 331 10.79 -0.90 -24.20
CA PRO A 331 9.90 -0.95 -25.37
C PRO A 331 8.43 -1.30 -25.05
N PHE A 332 8.20 -2.06 -23.98
CA PHE A 332 6.88 -2.53 -23.57
C PHE A 332 6.36 -1.83 -22.30
N SER A 333 6.99 -0.71 -21.91
CA SER A 333 6.54 0.07 -20.75
C SER A 333 5.20 0.73 -21.03
N SER A 334 4.19 0.42 -20.21
CA SER A 334 2.87 1.06 -20.24
C SER A 334 2.64 2.00 -19.06
N SER A 335 3.61 2.09 -18.13
CA SER A 335 3.51 2.96 -16.96
C SER A 335 3.65 4.43 -17.30
N GLN A 336 2.82 5.25 -16.66
CA GLN A 336 2.89 6.70 -16.74
C GLN A 336 3.66 7.25 -15.54
N TYR A 337 4.38 8.34 -15.77
CA TYR A 337 5.07 9.07 -14.72
C TYR A 337 4.72 10.55 -14.84
N THR A 338 4.54 11.22 -13.70
CA THR A 338 4.38 12.67 -13.66
C THR A 338 5.65 13.38 -14.16
N PRO A 339 5.59 14.67 -14.53
CA PRO A 339 6.78 15.45 -14.85
C PRO A 339 7.88 15.40 -13.77
N GLY A 340 7.51 15.33 -12.50
CA GLY A 340 8.41 15.19 -11.36
C GLY A 340 8.94 13.77 -11.14
N GLY A 341 8.48 12.78 -11.91
CA GLY A 341 8.99 11.41 -11.90
C GLY A 341 8.29 10.45 -10.92
N LEU A 342 7.07 10.78 -10.47
CA LEU A 342 6.24 9.86 -9.68
C LEU A 342 5.52 8.88 -10.60
N LEU A 343 5.52 7.59 -10.27
CA LEU A 343 4.66 6.60 -10.91
C LEU A 343 3.20 7.01 -10.74
N PHE A 344 2.50 7.20 -11.85
CA PHE A 344 1.11 7.63 -11.86
C PHE A 344 0.23 6.56 -12.50
N LYS A 345 -0.67 5.99 -11.74
CA LYS A 345 -1.57 4.92 -12.18
C LYS A 345 -3.03 5.36 -12.22
N MET A 346 -3.48 6.07 -11.19
CA MET A 346 -4.87 6.51 -10.99
C MET A 346 -4.88 7.88 -10.31
N SER A 347 -5.95 8.67 -10.48
CA SER A 347 -6.13 9.95 -9.78
C SER A 347 -6.30 9.75 -8.28
N ASP A 348 -7.12 8.77 -7.91
CA ASP A 348 -7.56 8.58 -6.54
C ASP A 348 -6.56 7.66 -5.84
N SER A 349 -6.02 8.11 -4.70
CA SER A 349 -5.12 7.31 -3.87
C SER A 349 -3.92 6.72 -4.63
N ASN A 350 -3.33 7.47 -5.57
CA ASN A 350 -2.22 7.02 -6.41
C ASN A 350 -1.03 6.44 -5.61
N MET A 351 -0.77 6.96 -4.40
CA MET A 351 0.30 6.49 -3.52
C MET A 351 0.17 5.01 -3.12
N GLN A 352 -1.01 4.39 -3.22
CA GLN A 352 -1.13 2.93 -3.13
C GLN A 352 -0.18 2.24 -4.13
N TYR A 353 -0.22 2.67 -5.39
CA TYR A 353 0.56 2.04 -6.46
C TYR A 353 2.04 2.36 -6.35
N VAL A 354 2.37 3.58 -5.90
CA VAL A 354 3.75 4.01 -5.67
C VAL A 354 4.40 3.14 -4.60
N THR A 355 3.74 2.99 -3.45
CA THR A 355 4.27 2.25 -2.30
C THR A 355 4.29 0.73 -2.56
N SER A 356 3.22 0.17 -3.13
CA SER A 356 3.12 -1.26 -3.46
C SER A 356 4.15 -1.66 -4.53
N THR A 357 4.30 -0.87 -5.59
CA THR A 357 5.29 -1.12 -6.65
C THR A 357 6.72 -0.98 -6.12
N SER A 358 7.00 0.02 -5.29
CA SER A 358 8.32 0.18 -4.66
C SER A 358 8.70 -1.04 -3.83
N PHE A 359 7.76 -1.56 -3.05
CA PHE A 359 7.95 -2.80 -2.28
C PHE A 359 8.22 -4.01 -3.19
N LEU A 360 7.42 -4.19 -4.24
CA LEU A 360 7.59 -5.32 -5.17
C LEU A 360 8.92 -5.26 -5.92
N LEU A 361 9.35 -4.08 -6.37
CA LEU A 361 10.64 -3.87 -7.03
C LEU A 361 11.81 -4.29 -6.12
N LEU A 362 11.78 -3.90 -4.85
CA LEU A 362 12.80 -4.27 -3.87
C LEU A 362 12.79 -5.78 -3.57
N THR A 363 11.60 -6.35 -3.43
CA THR A 363 11.41 -7.79 -3.18
C THR A 363 11.93 -8.62 -4.36
N TYR A 364 11.59 -8.24 -5.58
CA TYR A 364 12.06 -8.96 -6.76
C TYR A 364 13.55 -8.76 -7.01
N ALA A 365 14.09 -7.56 -6.77
CA ALA A 365 15.53 -7.32 -6.79
C ALA A 365 16.27 -8.27 -5.83
N LYS A 366 15.73 -8.51 -4.63
CA LYS A 366 16.30 -9.47 -3.67
C LYS A 366 16.31 -10.90 -4.20
N TYR A 367 15.24 -11.34 -4.87
CA TYR A 367 15.17 -12.69 -5.45
C TYR A 367 16.14 -12.85 -6.62
N LEU A 368 16.17 -11.88 -7.53
CA LEU A 368 17.10 -11.87 -8.66
C LEU A 368 18.56 -11.82 -8.21
N THR A 369 18.90 -11.03 -7.18
CA THR A 369 20.25 -11.04 -6.60
C THR A 369 20.61 -12.43 -6.07
N SER A 370 19.71 -13.07 -5.32
CA SER A 370 19.96 -14.41 -4.76
C SER A 370 20.18 -15.47 -5.84
N ALA A 371 19.47 -15.33 -6.98
CA ALA A 371 19.56 -16.23 -8.12
C ALA A 371 20.65 -15.86 -9.14
N HIS A 372 21.36 -14.74 -8.96
CA HIS A 372 22.30 -14.17 -9.93
C HIS A 372 21.67 -13.92 -11.32
N GLN A 373 20.41 -13.47 -11.34
CA GLN A 373 19.65 -13.23 -12.57
C GLN A 373 19.32 -11.75 -12.80
N VAL A 374 18.88 -11.46 -14.02
CA VAL A 374 18.42 -10.15 -14.49
C VAL A 374 17.11 -10.30 -15.27
N VAL A 375 16.42 -9.19 -15.52
CA VAL A 375 15.26 -9.14 -16.41
C VAL A 375 15.69 -8.57 -17.77
N ASN A 376 15.17 -9.14 -18.85
CA ASN A 376 15.41 -8.66 -20.22
C ASN A 376 14.10 -8.15 -20.83
N CYS A 377 13.99 -6.84 -21.03
CA CYS A 377 12.81 -6.19 -21.56
C CYS A 377 13.04 -5.75 -23.02
N GLY A 378 12.94 -6.68 -23.96
CA GLY A 378 13.10 -6.39 -25.40
C GLY A 378 14.42 -5.72 -25.75
N GLY A 379 15.55 -6.25 -25.25
CA GLY A 379 16.88 -5.66 -25.44
C GLY A 379 17.35 -4.73 -24.32
N THR A 380 16.44 -4.28 -23.43
CA THR A 380 16.83 -3.54 -22.23
C THR A 380 17.13 -4.49 -21.07
N ARG A 381 18.40 -4.55 -20.65
CA ARG A 381 18.81 -5.29 -19.45
C ARG A 381 18.46 -4.52 -18.18
N VAL A 382 17.70 -5.14 -17.29
CA VAL A 382 17.25 -4.55 -16.02
C VAL A 382 17.84 -5.36 -14.87
N THR A 383 18.78 -4.73 -14.15
CA THR A 383 19.51 -5.36 -13.05
C THR A 383 18.80 -5.16 -11.71
N PRO A 384 19.08 -5.99 -10.69
CA PRO A 384 18.61 -5.75 -9.32
C PRO A 384 18.95 -4.35 -8.79
N LYS A 385 20.13 -3.82 -9.14
CA LYS A 385 20.55 -2.45 -8.82
C LYS A 385 19.60 -1.42 -9.44
N ARG A 386 19.23 -1.57 -10.71
CA ARG A 386 18.28 -0.67 -11.38
C ARG A 386 16.90 -0.69 -10.72
N LEU A 387 16.39 -1.86 -10.35
CA LEU A 387 15.09 -1.98 -9.64
C LEU A 387 15.13 -1.25 -8.29
N ARG A 388 16.21 -1.42 -7.51
CA ARG A 388 16.39 -0.71 -6.23
C ARG A 388 16.48 0.81 -6.41
N THR A 389 17.17 1.28 -7.44
CA THR A 389 17.25 2.71 -7.75
C THR A 389 15.87 3.29 -8.09
N ILE A 390 15.05 2.57 -8.87
CA ILE A 390 13.70 3.02 -9.22
C ILE A 390 12.82 3.08 -7.96
N ALA A 391 12.80 2.02 -7.16
CA ALA A 391 12.06 1.99 -5.90
C ALA A 391 12.49 3.12 -4.95
N LYS A 392 13.80 3.38 -4.83
CA LYS A 392 14.30 4.50 -4.03
C LYS A 392 13.78 5.84 -4.55
N LYS A 393 13.85 6.10 -5.87
CA LYS A 393 13.35 7.37 -6.44
C LYS A 393 11.87 7.61 -6.11
N GLN A 394 11.05 6.57 -6.12
CA GLN A 394 9.64 6.67 -5.75
C GLN A 394 9.46 6.99 -4.26
N VAL A 395 10.22 6.33 -3.37
CA VAL A 395 10.19 6.63 -1.94
C VAL A 395 10.76 8.02 -1.63
N ASP A 396 11.82 8.45 -2.32
CA ASP A 396 12.38 9.80 -2.19
C ASP A 396 11.35 10.86 -2.62
N TYR A 397 10.67 10.64 -3.76
CA TYR A 397 9.60 11.52 -4.20
C TYR A 397 8.52 11.66 -3.13
N LEU A 398 8.07 10.54 -2.54
CA LEU A 398 7.11 10.53 -1.43
C LEU A 398 7.65 11.31 -0.22
N LEU A 399 8.94 11.22 0.08
CA LEU A 399 9.57 11.85 1.25
C LEU A 399 10.02 13.31 1.04
N GLY A 400 9.90 13.85 -0.17
CA GLY A 400 10.10 15.28 -0.45
C GLY A 400 10.94 15.61 -1.67
N ASP A 401 11.53 14.63 -2.36
CA ASP A 401 12.27 14.83 -3.62
C ASP A 401 11.32 14.95 -4.81
N ASN A 402 10.39 15.91 -4.72
CA ASN A 402 9.40 16.22 -5.73
C ASN A 402 9.39 17.73 -6.06
N PRO A 403 8.67 18.17 -7.10
CA PRO A 403 8.63 19.60 -7.48
C PRO A 403 8.16 20.54 -6.37
N LEU A 404 7.32 20.07 -5.44
CA LEU A 404 6.82 20.87 -4.33
C LEU A 404 7.78 20.90 -3.12
N LYS A 405 8.87 20.11 -3.12
CA LYS A 405 9.78 19.97 -1.96
C LYS A 405 9.02 19.71 -0.65
N MET A 406 8.02 18.84 -0.74
CA MET A 406 7.06 18.55 0.32
C MET A 406 6.96 17.05 0.51
N SER A 407 7.15 16.55 1.73
CA SER A 407 6.87 15.15 2.00
C SER A 407 5.37 14.91 1.91
N TYR A 408 4.95 13.81 1.30
CA TYR A 408 3.57 13.31 1.35
C TYR A 408 3.32 12.37 2.53
N MET A 409 4.28 12.26 3.46
CA MET A 409 4.12 11.60 4.76
C MET A 409 3.95 12.66 5.85
N VAL A 410 2.83 12.63 6.55
CA VAL A 410 2.52 13.58 7.63
C VAL A 410 3.54 13.46 8.76
N GLY A 411 4.11 14.60 9.19
CA GLY A 411 5.10 14.67 10.26
C GLY A 411 6.53 14.24 9.85
N TYR A 412 6.80 14.06 8.55
CA TYR A 412 8.14 13.80 8.04
C TYR A 412 8.70 15.01 7.27
N GLY A 413 9.97 15.34 7.54
CA GLY A 413 10.63 16.49 6.93
C GLY A 413 10.09 17.85 7.39
N PRO A 414 10.62 18.96 6.84
CA PRO A 414 10.25 20.32 7.25
C PRO A 414 8.92 20.80 6.67
N ARG A 415 8.40 20.14 5.61
CA ARG A 415 7.17 20.50 4.93
C ARG A 415 6.38 19.24 4.59
N TYR A 416 5.15 19.14 5.09
CA TYR A 416 4.24 17.99 4.90
C TYR A 416 2.77 18.44 4.98
N PRO A 417 1.78 17.65 4.50
CA PRO A 417 0.36 17.99 4.51
C PRO A 417 -0.14 18.30 5.90
N GLN A 418 -0.85 19.40 6.05
CA GLN A 418 -1.41 19.83 7.34
C GLN A 418 -2.92 19.64 7.42
N ARG A 419 -3.60 19.39 6.30
CA ARG A 419 -5.06 19.36 6.22
C ARG A 419 -5.56 18.08 5.54
N ILE A 420 -5.04 16.94 5.97
CA ILE A 420 -5.44 15.63 5.44
C ILE A 420 -6.92 15.32 5.71
N HIS A 421 -7.55 14.59 4.79
CA HIS A 421 -8.92 14.09 4.92
C HIS A 421 -8.96 12.95 5.94
N HIS A 422 -9.04 13.28 7.23
CA HIS A 422 -9.10 12.28 8.29
C HIS A 422 -9.84 12.81 9.51
N ARG A 423 -10.96 12.16 9.89
CA ARG A 423 -11.85 12.62 10.97
C ARG A 423 -11.12 12.74 12.31
N GLY A 424 -10.49 11.67 12.79
CA GLY A 424 -9.73 11.71 14.05
C GLY A 424 -8.57 12.70 14.07
N SER A 425 -8.06 13.12 12.90
CA SER A 425 -6.95 14.09 12.80
C SER A 425 -7.48 15.53 12.82
N SER A 426 -8.60 15.75 12.12
CA SER A 426 -9.19 17.07 11.87
C SER A 426 -10.09 17.59 13.01
N LEU A 427 -10.73 16.71 13.76
CA LEU A 427 -11.51 17.09 14.96
C LEU A 427 -10.60 17.15 16.21
N PRO A 428 -10.84 18.08 17.15
CA PRO A 428 -10.12 18.10 18.41
C PRO A 428 -10.35 16.80 19.20
N SER A 429 -9.27 16.28 19.80
CA SER A 429 -9.34 15.06 20.61
C SER A 429 -10.27 15.20 21.81
N VAL A 430 -10.72 14.07 22.37
CA VAL A 430 -11.53 14.04 23.61
C VAL A 430 -10.82 14.76 24.76
N ALA A 431 -9.48 14.71 24.82
CA ALA A 431 -8.71 15.40 25.84
C ALA A 431 -8.83 16.93 25.74
N ASN A 432 -8.83 17.47 24.52
CA ASN A 432 -8.87 18.91 24.28
C ASN A 432 -10.31 19.45 24.18
N HIS A 433 -11.28 18.59 23.80
CA HIS A 433 -12.69 18.92 23.71
C HIS A 433 -13.53 17.74 24.25
N PRO A 434 -13.74 17.65 25.58
CA PRO A 434 -14.40 16.49 26.20
C PRO A 434 -15.86 16.29 25.80
N ALA A 435 -16.57 17.37 25.46
CA ALA A 435 -17.94 17.28 24.99
C ALA A 435 -18.00 16.56 23.63
N LYS A 436 -19.08 15.82 23.42
CA LYS A 436 -19.37 15.15 22.15
C LYS A 436 -19.57 16.18 21.03
N ILE A 437 -18.91 15.96 19.89
CA ILE A 437 -19.12 16.71 18.65
C ILE A 437 -20.13 15.92 17.81
N GLN A 438 -21.29 16.53 17.57
CA GLN A 438 -22.37 15.90 16.82
C GLN A 438 -22.03 15.81 15.32
N CYS A 439 -22.52 14.75 14.64
CA CYS A 439 -22.42 14.48 13.21
C CYS A 439 -22.32 15.72 12.31
N SER A 440 -23.36 16.56 12.26
CA SER A 440 -23.40 17.72 11.37
C SER A 440 -22.46 18.86 11.81
N ALA A 441 -22.24 19.03 13.12
CA ALA A 441 -21.37 20.07 13.66
C ALA A 441 -19.90 19.82 13.27
N GLY A 442 -19.53 18.55 13.12
CA GLY A 442 -18.21 18.10 12.65
C GLY A 442 -17.78 18.71 11.31
N PHE A 443 -18.72 18.98 10.40
CA PHE A 443 -18.38 19.54 9.08
C PHE A 443 -17.79 20.95 9.13
N SER A 444 -17.97 21.68 10.25
CA SER A 444 -17.24 22.94 10.45
C SER A 444 -15.73 22.73 10.53
N PHE A 445 -15.29 21.64 11.18
CA PHE A 445 -13.89 21.21 11.20
C PHE A 445 -13.45 20.71 9.83
N MET A 446 -14.31 19.96 9.12
CA MET A 446 -14.02 19.52 7.75
C MET A 446 -13.66 20.69 6.82
N LYS A 447 -14.45 21.77 6.88
CA LYS A 447 -14.32 22.97 6.03
C LYS A 447 -13.27 23.99 6.51
N SER A 448 -12.73 23.80 7.72
CA SER A 448 -11.76 24.73 8.31
C SER A 448 -10.47 24.81 7.49
N GLN A 449 -9.93 26.02 7.32
CA GLN A 449 -8.64 26.24 6.67
C GLN A 449 -7.46 26.02 7.61
N SER A 450 -7.69 25.85 8.92
CA SER A 450 -6.65 25.58 9.91
C SER A 450 -6.05 24.18 9.72
N PRO A 451 -4.77 23.99 10.10
CA PRO A 451 -4.16 22.67 10.23
C PRO A 451 -5.01 21.73 11.10
N ASN A 452 -4.91 20.43 10.82
CA ASN A 452 -5.51 19.40 11.67
C ASN A 452 -4.92 19.49 13.10
N PRO A 453 -5.75 19.57 14.16
CA PRO A 453 -5.27 19.72 15.53
C PRO A 453 -4.51 18.50 16.05
N ASN A 454 -4.80 17.31 15.52
CA ASN A 454 -4.08 16.09 15.85
C ASN A 454 -3.23 15.65 14.67
N ILE A 455 -1.90 15.72 14.82
CA ILE A 455 -0.97 15.30 13.76
C ILE A 455 -0.96 13.77 13.68
N LEU A 456 -1.50 13.22 12.59
CA LEU A 456 -1.49 11.79 12.31
C LEU A 456 -0.13 11.38 11.73
N VAL A 457 0.86 11.31 12.61
CA VAL A 457 2.26 11.04 12.23
C VAL A 457 2.38 9.75 11.42
N GLY A 458 3.07 9.86 10.28
CA GLY A 458 3.35 8.74 9.40
C GLY A 458 2.29 8.43 8.36
N ALA A 459 1.10 9.06 8.41
CA ALA A 459 0.08 8.90 7.38
C ALA A 459 0.64 9.32 6.01
N VAL A 460 0.50 8.43 5.02
CA VAL A 460 0.77 8.75 3.62
C VAL A 460 -0.56 9.00 2.93
N ILE A 461 -0.71 10.20 2.38
CA ILE A 461 -1.90 10.63 1.67
C ILE A 461 -2.00 10.00 0.27
N GLY A 462 -3.13 10.19 -0.42
CA GLY A 462 -3.33 9.75 -1.80
C GLY A 462 -2.30 10.27 -2.81
N GLY A 463 -1.76 11.48 -2.60
CA GLY A 463 -0.65 12.05 -3.36
C GLY A 463 -1.08 13.10 -4.40
N PRO A 464 -0.14 13.64 -5.19
CA PRO A 464 -0.44 14.69 -6.17
C PRO A 464 -1.17 14.16 -7.41
N ASP A 465 -1.76 15.08 -8.16
CA ASP A 465 -2.29 14.80 -9.50
C ASP A 465 -1.20 14.45 -10.53
N GLN A 466 -1.61 14.09 -11.74
CA GLN A 466 -0.71 13.70 -12.84
C GLN A 466 0.30 14.79 -13.26
N ARG A 467 0.16 16.03 -12.76
CA ARG A 467 1.03 17.18 -13.04
C ARG A 467 1.82 17.63 -11.80
N ASP A 468 1.96 16.74 -10.81
CA ASP A 468 2.67 17.01 -9.55
C ASP A 468 2.03 18.09 -8.67
N ARG A 469 0.74 18.40 -8.87
CA ARG A 469 0.04 19.41 -8.06
C ARG A 469 -0.64 18.73 -6.88
N PHE A 470 -0.52 19.33 -5.70
CA PHE A 470 -1.18 18.87 -4.48
C PHE A 470 -1.71 20.08 -3.69
N PRO A 471 -3.03 20.19 -3.46
CA PRO A 471 -3.61 21.40 -2.87
C PRO A 471 -3.60 21.43 -1.33
N ASP A 472 -3.28 20.31 -0.66
CA ASP A 472 -3.40 20.14 0.81
C ASP A 472 -4.77 20.59 1.34
N GLN A 473 -5.84 19.96 0.83
CA GLN A 473 -7.22 20.34 1.14
C GLN A 473 -7.99 19.15 1.71
N ARG A 474 -8.59 19.35 2.90
CA ARG A 474 -9.32 18.29 3.61
C ARG A 474 -10.52 17.76 2.83
N SER A 475 -11.14 18.56 1.96
CA SER A 475 -12.25 18.12 1.11
C SER A 475 -11.83 17.30 -0.10
N ASP A 476 -10.55 17.35 -0.48
CA ASP A 476 -9.98 16.58 -1.60
C ASP A 476 -9.54 15.21 -1.08
N TYR A 477 -10.49 14.29 -0.93
CA TYR A 477 -10.22 12.94 -0.43
C TYR A 477 -9.36 12.14 -1.41
N GLU A 478 -9.50 12.33 -2.72
CA GLU A 478 -8.71 11.64 -3.75
C GLU A 478 -7.20 11.80 -3.52
N GLN A 479 -6.76 13.02 -3.19
CA GLN A 479 -5.35 13.34 -2.99
C GLN A 479 -4.93 13.39 -1.52
N SER A 480 -5.82 13.79 -0.60
CA SER A 480 -5.45 14.14 0.79
C SER A 480 -5.85 13.07 1.82
N GLU A 481 -6.57 12.02 1.44
CA GLU A 481 -6.93 10.93 2.34
C GLU A 481 -5.80 9.90 2.46
N PRO A 482 -5.38 9.53 3.68
CA PRO A 482 -4.52 8.36 3.88
C PRO A 482 -5.37 7.09 4.02
N ALA A 483 -4.79 5.94 3.68
CA ALA A 483 -5.40 4.65 3.92
C ALA A 483 -4.40 3.60 4.42
N THR A 484 -4.87 2.61 5.17
CA THR A 484 -3.99 1.60 5.79
C THR A 484 -3.12 0.84 4.79
N TYR A 485 -3.68 0.53 3.62
CA TYR A 485 -3.01 -0.22 2.57
C TYR A 485 -1.97 0.60 1.78
N ILE A 486 -1.99 1.94 1.86
CA ILE A 486 -0.93 2.79 1.30
C ILE A 486 0.34 2.64 2.16
N ASN A 487 0.17 2.68 3.49
CA ASN A 487 1.29 2.60 4.43
C ASN A 487 1.91 1.19 4.53
N ALA A 488 1.09 0.14 4.43
CA ALA A 488 1.52 -1.25 4.68
C ALA A 488 2.73 -1.71 3.85
N PRO A 489 2.76 -1.58 2.51
CA PRO A 489 3.94 -1.95 1.71
C PRO A 489 5.13 -1.01 1.94
N LEU A 490 4.89 0.26 2.26
CA LEU A 490 5.94 1.25 2.50
C LEU A 490 6.81 0.86 3.71
N VAL A 491 6.25 0.22 4.74
CA VAL A 491 7.00 -0.30 5.90
C VAL A 491 8.15 -1.21 5.45
N GLY A 492 7.89 -2.14 4.52
CA GLY A 492 8.93 -3.03 3.98
C GLY A 492 9.96 -2.29 3.13
N ALA A 493 9.52 -1.36 2.28
CA ALA A 493 10.41 -0.57 1.45
C ALA A 493 11.36 0.32 2.29
N LEU A 494 10.84 0.97 3.33
CA LEU A 494 11.63 1.78 4.25
C LEU A 494 12.58 0.94 5.09
N ALA A 495 12.16 -0.24 5.55
CA ALA A 495 13.05 -1.18 6.25
C ALA A 495 14.26 -1.58 5.38
N TYR A 496 14.05 -1.81 4.09
CA TYR A 496 15.15 -2.06 3.16
C TYR A 496 16.07 -0.83 3.01
N LEU A 497 15.50 0.35 2.74
CA LEU A 497 16.27 1.56 2.47
C LEU A 497 17.05 2.08 3.70
N ALA A 498 16.49 1.92 4.90
CA ALA A 498 17.09 2.39 6.15
C ALA A 498 18.37 1.67 6.57
N HIS A 499 18.60 0.44 6.09
CA HIS A 499 19.67 -0.42 6.59
C HIS A 499 20.43 -1.22 5.53
N SER A 500 20.02 -1.18 4.26
CA SER A 500 20.74 -1.85 3.16
C SER A 500 21.13 -0.92 2.02
N PHE A 501 20.65 0.32 2.02
CA PHE A 501 21.03 1.29 0.99
C PHE A 501 22.44 1.83 1.28
N GLY A 502 23.36 1.69 0.31
CA GLY A 502 24.77 2.08 0.43
C GLY A 502 25.72 1.00 0.95
N GLN A 503 25.24 -0.22 1.25
CA GLN A 503 26.05 -1.36 1.67
C GLN A 503 26.24 -2.43 0.58
N LEU A 504 25.92 -2.11 -0.68
CA LEU A 504 25.96 -3.03 -1.83
C LEU A 504 26.67 -2.44 -3.04
#